data_AF-A0A944YC63-F1
#
_entry.id   AF-A0A944YC63-F1
#
_cell.length_a   1.000
_cell.length_b   1.000
_cell.length_c   1.000
_cell.angle_alpha   90.00
_cell.angle_beta   90.00
_cell.angle_gamma   90.00
#
_symmetry.space_group_name_H-M   'P 1'
#
loop_
_entity.id
_entity.type
_entity.pdbx_description
1 polymer ?
#
loop_
_entity_poly.entity_id
_entity_poly.type
_entity_poly.pdbx_seq_one_letter_code
_entity_poly.pdbx_strand_id
1 'polypeptide(L)' 'MWQHPATQAHVSTLAARGAQFIGPEEGMLSCGYEGVGRLWKTHEIVDKALELLA' A
#
# COMPACT_ATOMS: atom_id res chain seq x y z
N MET A 1 -4.98 8.86 -6.97
CA MET A 1 -5.43 8.82 -5.56
C MET A 1 -4.26 8.66 -4.59
N TRP A 2 -3.35 7.69 -4.78
CA TRP A 2 -2.21 7.49 -3.88
C TRP A 2 -1.35 8.75 -3.66
N GLN A 3 -0.94 9.41 -4.74
CA GLN A 3 -0.09 10.61 -4.70
C GLN A 3 -0.80 11.88 -4.20
N HIS A 4 -2.09 11.80 -3.85
CA HIS A 4 -2.81 12.98 -3.37
C HIS A 4 -2.21 13.45 -2.03
N PRO A 5 -2.00 14.76 -1.80
CA PRO A 5 -1.34 15.26 -0.60
C PRO A 5 -2.00 14.80 0.71
N ALA A 6 -3.33 14.75 0.75
CA ALA A 6 -4.06 14.26 1.93
C ALA A 6 -3.76 12.77 2.22
N THR A 7 -3.65 11.94 1.18
CA THR A 7 -3.32 10.52 1.34
C THR A 7 -1.90 10.36 1.88
N GLN A 8 -0.94 11.10 1.33
CA GLN A 8 0.45 11.07 1.79
C GLN A 8 0.58 11.55 3.25
N ALA A 9 -0.17 12.59 3.65
CA ALA A 9 -0.21 13.06 5.03
C ALA A 9 -0.76 12.00 6.01
N HIS A 10 -1.81 11.27 5.61
CA HIS A 10 -2.35 10.17 6.42
C HIS A 10 -1.37 9.01 6.54
N VAL A 11 -0.71 8.61 5.45
CA VAL A 11 0.32 7.56 5.46
C VAL A 11 1.45 7.93 6.42
N SER A 12 1.97 9.16 6.32
CA SER A 12 3.02 9.65 7.22
C SER A 12 2.57 9.64 8.70
N THR A 13 1.34 10.08 8.97
CA THR A 13 0.78 10.06 10.33
C THR A 13 0.67 8.65 10.90
N LEU A 14 0.22 7.68 10.10
CA LEU A 14 0.08 6.29 10.53
C LEU A 14 1.45 5.63 10.72
N ALA A 15 2.39 5.87 9.81
CA ALA A 15 3.77 5.39 9.93
C ALA A 15 4.44 5.93 11.20
N ALA A 16 4.26 7.22 11.52
CA ALA A 16 4.76 7.83 12.76
C ALA A 16 4.15 7.21 14.02
N ARG A 17 2.96 6.59 13.92
CA ARG A 17 2.31 5.86 15.02
C ARG A 17 2.72 4.38 15.08
N GLY A 18 3.63 3.93 14.22
CA GLY A 18 4.15 2.56 14.19
C GLY A 18 3.42 1.61 13.24
N ALA A 19 2.52 2.10 12.39
CA ALA A 19 1.88 1.26 11.37
C ALA A 19 2.91 0.85 10.30
N GLN A 20 2.90 -0.43 9.94
CA GLN A 20 3.66 -0.96 8.80
C GLN A 20 2.83 -0.81 7.53
N PHE A 21 3.46 -0.35 6.45
CA PHE A 21 2.83 -0.20 5.13
C PHE A 21 3.42 -1.19 4.14
N ILE A 22 2.55 -1.87 3.40
CA ILE A 22 2.91 -2.75 2.29
C ILE A 22 2.25 -2.21 1.02
N GLY A 23 3.07 -1.74 0.08
CA GLY A 23 2.62 -1.09 -1.15
C GLY A 23 2.13 0.35 -0.99
N PRO A 24 1.34 0.85 -1.98
CA PRO A 24 0.79 0.13 -3.14
C PRO A 24 1.85 -0.18 -4.22
N GLU A 25 1.51 -1.09 -5.14
CA GLU A 25 2.34 -1.40 -6.30
C GLU A 25 2.00 -0.51 -7.51
N GLU A 26 2.94 -0.50 -8.46
CA GLU A 26 2.68 -0.10 -9.84
C GLU A 26 2.01 -1.24 -10.62
N GLY A 27 1.12 -0.88 -11.54
CA GLY A 27 0.53 -1.81 -12.50
C GLY A 27 -0.82 -1.32 -13.03
N MET A 28 -1.53 -2.20 -13.74
CA MET A 28 -2.86 -1.91 -14.29
C MET A 28 -3.86 -1.58 -13.17
N LEU A 29 -4.39 -0.36 -13.21
CA LEU A 29 -5.42 0.13 -12.31
C LEU A 29 -6.82 -0.16 -12.87
N SER A 30 -7.84 -0.10 -12.02
CA SER A 30 -9.24 -0.39 -12.37
C SER A 30 -9.82 0.53 -13.46
N CYS A 31 -9.24 1.72 -13.62
CA CYS A 31 -9.58 2.70 -14.66
C CYS A 31 -8.91 2.44 -16.02
N GLY A 32 -8.13 1.37 -16.15
CA GLY A 32 -7.58 0.93 -17.44
C GLY A 32 -6.25 1.57 -17.85
N TYR A 33 -5.52 2.21 -16.93
CA TYR A 33 -4.15 2.67 -17.17
C TYR A 33 -3.18 2.11 -16.13
N GLU A 34 -1.88 2.10 -16.46
CA GLU A 34 -0.81 1.69 -15.53
C GLU A 34 -0.39 2.85 -14.62
N GLY A 35 -0.26 2.58 -13.32
CA GLY A 35 0.27 3.54 -12.38
C GLY A 35 0.37 3.01 -10.95
N VAL A 36 0.85 3.86 -10.05
CA VAL A 36 0.97 3.56 -8.61
C VAL A 36 -0.42 3.59 -7.95
N GLY A 37 -0.74 2.55 -7.20
CA GLY A 37 -2.00 2.47 -6.45
C GLY A 37 -2.65 1.10 -6.49
N ARG A 38 -2.02 0.11 -7.14
CA ARG A 38 -2.52 -1.25 -7.21
C ARG A 38 -2.32 -1.95 -5.86
N LEU A 39 -3.32 -2.71 -5.44
CA LEU A 39 -3.21 -3.60 -4.29
C LEU A 39 -2.24 -4.75 -4.62
N TRP A 40 -1.42 -5.12 -3.64
CA TRP A 40 -0.58 -6.32 -3.70
C TRP A 40 -1.42 -7.57 -4.01
N LYS A 41 -0.80 -8.63 -4.53
CA LYS A 41 -1.53 -9.90 -4.68
C LYS A 41 -1.83 -10.45 -3.29
N THR A 42 -2.97 -11.13 -3.17
CA THR A 42 -3.45 -11.64 -1.88
C THR A 42 -2.43 -12.51 -1.16
N HIS A 43 -1.69 -13.37 -1.88
CA HIS A 43 -0.68 -14.23 -1.25
C HIS A 43 0.50 -13.41 -0.70
N GLU A 44 0.97 -12.40 -1.42
CA GLU A 44 2.07 -11.52 -0.96
C GLU A 44 1.66 -10.74 0.30
N ILE A 45 0.39 -10.33 0.40
CA ILE A 45 -0.16 -9.72 1.62
C ILE A 45 -0.14 -10.70 2.79
N VAL A 46 -0.58 -11.94 2.57
CA VAL A 46 -0.62 -12.99 3.60
C VAL A 46 0.79 -13.33 4.07
N ASP A 47 1.72 -13.54 3.15
CA ASP A 47 3.12 -13.85 3.47
C ASP A 47 3.72 -12.74 4.34
N LYS A 48 3.50 -11.47 3.95
CA LYS A 48 4.02 -10.34 4.72
C LYS A 48 3.36 -10.19 6.09
N ALA A 49 2.08 -10.49 6.21
CA ALA A 49 1.39 -10.49 7.50
C ALA A 49 1.93 -11.59 8.42
N LEU A 50 2.21 -12.78 7.89
CA LEU A 50 2.81 -13.89 8.65
C LEU A 50 4.22 -13.54 9.13
N GLU A 51 5.05 -12.90 8.28
CA GLU A 51 6.39 -12.41 8.68
C GLU A 51 6.33 -11.44 9.87
N LEU A 52 5.32 -10.58 9.93
CA LEU A 52 5.19 -9.56 10.99
C LEU A 52 4.65 -10.12 12.31
N LEU A 53 4.06 -11.32 12.30
CA LEU A 53 3.49 -11.98 13.47
C LEU A 53 4.42 -13.01 14.12
N ALA A 54 5.53 -13.34 13.45
CA ALA A 54 6.59 -14.22 13.97
C ALA A 54 7.49 -13.49 14.98
#